data_AF-A0A1K1PVK9-F1
#
_entry.id   AF-A0A1K1PVK9-F1
#
_cell.length_a   1.000
_cell.length_b   1.000
_cell.length_c   1.000
_cell.angle_alpha   90.00
_cell.angle_beta   90.00
_cell.angle_gamma   90.00
#
_symmetry.space_group_name_H-M   'P 1'
#
loop_
_entity.id
_entity.type
_entity.pdbx_description
1 polymer ?
#
loop_
_entity_poly.entity_id
_entity_poly.type
_entity_poly.pdbx_seq_one_letter_code
_entity_poly.pdbx_strand_id
1 'polypeptide(L)'
;MPYCTNCGRKLGDGEVCNCTATAQGAPVQQTPSPQPIPPQQGFGQQPYGGYPQNGQPYPNQPYPYQPNYQFAYDGQALPPPPKPSSKWILAIIIPFVIVTLVLMGIFLAIFVPSLSRYKEKSKQTSINNKASSIYRGANSSLVDLDSDDVDTKGDYIISSDSSKNIAVPYDVEKFYEKEKRYFDKVDELEYFIVIRDGHAVYSAAAESWNDKKTYIGTYPAEYTGSAVAYSPLKYSPKGEKEQIKKNDTLNGIYNDAVEKFRNDIKKRNYEEW
;
A
#
# COMPACT_ATOMS: atom_id res chain seq x y z
N MET A 1 -28.33 -0.43 -3.18
CA MET A 1 -27.66 -1.39 -4.08
C MET A 1 -26.22 -1.50 -3.63
N PRO A 2 -25.78 -2.65 -3.09
CA PRO A 2 -24.42 -2.80 -2.60
C PRO A 2 -23.41 -2.78 -3.76
N TYR A 3 -22.25 -2.18 -3.52
CA TYR A 3 -21.09 -2.22 -4.41
C TYR A 3 -19.99 -3.04 -3.75
N CYS A 4 -19.23 -3.77 -4.55
CA CYS A 4 -18.06 -4.50 -4.08
C CYS A 4 -16.96 -3.52 -3.67
N THR A 5 -16.56 -3.52 -2.40
CA THR A 5 -15.56 -2.59 -1.86
C THR A 5 -14.15 -2.81 -2.41
N ASN A 6 -13.86 -3.99 -2.95
CA ASN A 6 -12.56 -4.31 -3.55
C ASN A 6 -12.41 -3.85 -5.01
N CYS A 7 -13.48 -3.91 -5.83
CA CYS A 7 -13.37 -3.64 -7.28
C CYS A 7 -14.37 -2.59 -7.80
N GLY A 8 -15.26 -2.06 -6.95
CA GLY A 8 -16.25 -1.06 -7.33
C GLY A 8 -17.43 -1.59 -8.15
N ARG A 9 -17.51 -2.91 -8.44
CA ARG A 9 -18.61 -3.50 -9.21
C ARG A 9 -19.92 -3.46 -8.42
N LYS A 10 -21.01 -3.07 -9.08
CA LYS A 10 -22.37 -3.17 -8.54
C LYS A 10 -22.76 -4.64 -8.36
N LEU A 11 -23.33 -4.98 -7.21
CA LEU A 11 -23.79 -6.33 -6.87
C LEU A 11 -25.32 -6.40 -6.90
N GLY A 12 -25.85 -7.52 -7.36
CA GLY A 12 -27.25 -7.89 -7.18
C GLY A 12 -27.58 -8.25 -5.73
N ASP A 13 -28.87 -8.27 -5.39
CA ASP A 13 -29.31 -8.66 -4.05
C ASP A 13 -28.92 -10.12 -3.75
N GLY A 14 -28.07 -10.31 -2.73
CA GLY A 14 -27.53 -11.62 -2.34
C GLY A 14 -26.29 -12.08 -3.12
N GLU A 15 -25.77 -11.28 -4.05
CA GLU A 15 -24.59 -11.64 -4.85
C GLU A 15 -23.28 -11.41 -4.07
N VAL A 16 -22.43 -12.44 -3.98
CA VAL A 16 -21.10 -12.35 -3.37
C VAL A 16 -20.05 -12.06 -4.44
N CYS A 17 -19.23 -11.03 -4.21
CA CYS A 17 -18.20 -10.59 -5.14
C CYS A 17 -16.97 -11.52 -5.13
N ASN A 18 -16.69 -12.21 -6.24
CA ASN A 18 -15.53 -13.11 -6.40
C ASN A 18 -14.25 -12.43 -6.92
N CYS A 19 -14.08 -11.12 -6.70
CA CYS A 19 -12.84 -10.46 -7.12
C CYS A 19 -11.67 -10.84 -6.17
N THR A 20 -10.63 -11.44 -6.73
CA THR A 20 -9.33 -11.54 -6.07
C THR A 20 -8.63 -10.18 -6.17
N ALA A 21 -7.86 -9.79 -5.15
CA ALA A 21 -7.31 -8.44 -4.94
C ALA A 21 -6.29 -7.93 -5.99
N THR A 22 -6.28 -8.52 -7.19
CA THR A 22 -5.35 -8.22 -8.29
C THR A 22 -6.04 -7.73 -9.57
N ALA A 23 -7.35 -7.50 -9.59
CA ALA A 23 -8.00 -6.89 -10.75
C ALA A 23 -7.78 -5.36 -10.77
N GLN A 24 -6.82 -4.90 -11.57
CA GLN A 24 -6.61 -3.49 -11.89
C GLN A 24 -7.91 -2.90 -12.45
N GLY A 25 -8.40 -1.83 -11.83
CA GLY A 25 -9.66 -1.17 -12.18
C GLY A 25 -9.65 -0.65 -13.61
N ALA A 26 -10.63 -1.06 -14.40
CA ALA A 26 -10.98 -0.39 -15.65
C ALA A 26 -11.69 0.95 -15.33
N PRO A 27 -11.48 2.01 -16.13
CA PRO A 27 -12.08 3.31 -15.87
C PRO A 27 -13.62 3.27 -16.02
N VAL A 28 -14.30 3.89 -15.06
CA VAL A 28 -15.75 4.04 -15.00
C VAL A 28 -16.17 5.05 -16.08
N GLN A 29 -16.88 4.61 -17.11
CA GLN A 29 -17.51 5.50 -18.09
C GLN A 29 -18.80 6.11 -17.52
N GLN A 30 -18.92 7.43 -17.66
CA GLN A 30 -20.08 8.23 -17.27
C GLN A 30 -21.27 7.98 -18.21
N THR A 31 -22.47 7.98 -17.63
CA THR A 31 -23.75 7.68 -18.29
C THR A 31 -24.37 8.93 -18.90
N PRO A 32 -24.98 8.84 -20.10
CA PRO A 32 -26.13 9.67 -20.46
C PRO A 32 -27.43 8.84 -20.62
N SER A 33 -28.50 9.40 -20.05
CA SER A 33 -29.97 9.33 -20.28
C SER A 33 -30.65 8.14 -21.01
N PRO A 34 -31.88 7.76 -20.58
CA PRO A 34 -32.57 6.54 -21.04
C PRO A 34 -33.38 6.71 -22.34
N GLN A 35 -33.29 5.72 -23.24
CA GLN A 35 -34.29 5.47 -24.28
C GLN A 35 -34.81 4.02 -24.24
N PRO A 36 -36.04 3.75 -24.70
CA PRO A 36 -36.78 2.53 -24.40
C PRO A 36 -36.28 1.30 -25.17
N ILE A 37 -36.25 0.14 -24.50
CA ILE A 37 -35.80 -1.15 -25.04
C ILE A 37 -37.02 -1.93 -25.59
N PRO A 38 -37.02 -2.38 -26.86
CA PRO A 38 -37.93 -3.42 -27.35
C PRO A 38 -37.47 -4.84 -26.93
N PRO A 39 -38.38 -5.82 -26.78
CA PRO A 39 -38.07 -7.09 -26.13
C PRO A 39 -37.37 -8.09 -27.07
N GLN A 40 -36.29 -8.72 -26.61
CA GLN A 40 -35.75 -9.98 -27.17
C GLN A 40 -35.57 -10.97 -26.02
N GLN A 41 -36.39 -12.03 -25.97
CA GLN A 41 -36.17 -13.35 -26.56
C GLN A 41 -34.97 -14.10 -25.98
N GLY A 42 -35.31 -15.15 -25.25
CA GLY A 42 -34.40 -15.96 -24.44
C GLY A 42 -33.47 -16.83 -25.27
N PHE A 43 -32.30 -17.08 -24.69
CA PHE A 43 -31.39 -18.13 -25.13
C PHE A 43 -30.93 -18.93 -23.92
N GLY A 44 -30.86 -20.24 -24.16
CA GLY A 44 -30.95 -21.28 -23.15
C GLY A 44 -29.67 -21.54 -22.36
N GLN A 45 -29.89 -22.29 -21.28
CA GLN A 45 -28.87 -22.84 -20.41
C GLN A 45 -28.06 -23.90 -21.17
N GLN A 46 -26.73 -23.80 -21.10
CA GLN A 46 -25.83 -24.88 -21.52
C GLN A 46 -25.57 -25.83 -20.34
N PRO A 47 -25.84 -27.13 -20.48
CA PRO A 47 -25.55 -28.10 -19.42
C PRO A 47 -24.07 -28.46 -19.38
N TYR A 48 -23.62 -28.64 -18.14
CA TYR A 48 -22.30 -29.08 -17.71
C TYR A 48 -21.94 -30.44 -18.33
N GLY A 49 -20.82 -30.50 -19.04
CA GLY A 49 -20.34 -31.71 -19.71
C GLY A 49 -19.91 -32.78 -18.71
N GLY A 50 -20.58 -33.93 -18.75
CA GLY A 50 -20.16 -35.15 -18.07
C GLY A 50 -19.03 -35.84 -18.84
N TYR A 51 -18.03 -36.34 -18.12
CA TYR A 51 -17.03 -37.25 -18.67
C TYR A 51 -17.64 -38.63 -18.91
N PRO A 52 -17.46 -39.25 -20.10
CA PRO A 52 -17.88 -40.62 -20.31
C PRO A 52 -16.89 -41.59 -19.63
N GLN A 53 -17.41 -42.42 -18.71
CA GLN A 53 -16.76 -43.67 -18.34
C GLN A 53 -16.77 -44.59 -19.56
N ASN A 54 -15.60 -44.76 -20.19
CA ASN A 54 -15.39 -45.80 -21.18
C ASN A 54 -14.65 -46.95 -20.50
N GLY A 55 -15.40 -47.98 -20.10
CA GLY A 55 -14.87 -49.23 -19.61
C GLY A 55 -14.27 -50.01 -20.77
N GLN A 56 -12.94 -50.11 -20.82
CA GLN A 56 -12.24 -51.05 -21.68
C GLN A 56 -11.62 -52.15 -20.79
N PRO A 57 -11.96 -53.43 -20.99
CA PRO A 57 -11.31 -54.53 -20.31
C PRO A 57 -9.91 -54.71 -20.90
N TYR A 58 -8.88 -54.51 -20.07
CA TYR A 58 -7.51 -54.83 -20.45
C TYR A 58 -7.37 -56.35 -20.69
N PRO A 59 -6.73 -56.79 -21.79
CA PRO A 59 -6.42 -58.19 -21.99
C PRO A 59 -5.34 -58.63 -21.00
N ASN A 60 -5.68 -59.66 -20.22
CA ASN A 60 -4.79 -60.34 -19.30
C ASN A 60 -3.68 -61.04 -20.10
N GLN A 61 -2.44 -60.55 -20.03
CA GLN A 61 -1.31 -61.23 -20.65
C GLN A 61 -0.82 -62.36 -19.75
N PRO A 62 -0.58 -63.56 -20.30
CA PRO A 62 -0.06 -64.69 -19.53
C PRO A 62 1.38 -64.41 -19.10
N TYR A 63 1.62 -64.46 -17.79
CA TYR A 63 2.97 -64.41 -17.22
C TYR A 63 3.79 -65.59 -17.76
N PRO A 64 5.01 -65.36 -18.27
CA PRO A 64 5.91 -66.44 -18.63
C PRO A 64 6.34 -67.21 -17.37
N TYR A 65 6.21 -68.53 -17.48
CA TYR A 65 6.66 -69.56 -16.57
C TYR A 65 8.10 -69.27 -16.09
N GLN A 66 8.28 -69.02 -14.79
CA GLN A 66 9.63 -68.96 -14.22
C GLN A 66 10.15 -70.39 -13.99
N PRO A 67 11.39 -70.69 -14.41
CA PRO A 67 11.98 -72.01 -14.20
C PRO A 67 12.17 -72.28 -12.71
N ASN A 68 11.65 -73.43 -12.30
CA ASN A 68 11.81 -74.05 -11.00
C ASN A 68 13.31 -74.26 -10.71
N TYR A 69 13.91 -73.34 -9.96
CA TYR A 69 15.22 -73.57 -9.34
C TYR A 69 15.02 -74.54 -8.17
N GLN A 70 15.20 -75.83 -8.43
CA GLN A 70 15.46 -76.81 -7.40
C GLN A 70 16.83 -76.51 -6.78
N PHE A 71 16.81 -75.91 -5.59
CA PHE A 71 17.97 -75.93 -4.70
C PHE A 71 17.87 -77.19 -3.84
N ALA A 72 18.70 -78.18 -4.16
CA ALA A 72 19.18 -79.13 -3.16
C ALA A 72 20.22 -78.39 -2.32
N TYR A 73 19.98 -78.22 -1.02
CA TYR A 73 21.02 -77.79 -0.08
C TYR A 73 20.88 -78.52 1.25
N ASP A 74 21.88 -79.36 1.51
CA ASP A 74 22.32 -79.78 2.81
C ASP A 74 22.51 -78.56 3.73
N GLY A 75 21.69 -78.47 4.78
CA GLY A 75 22.00 -78.09 6.17
C GLY A 75 22.93 -76.92 6.54
N GLN A 76 23.50 -76.13 5.63
CA GLN A 76 24.40 -75.02 5.99
C GLN A 76 23.70 -73.66 5.86
N ALA A 77 23.70 -72.91 6.97
CA ALA A 77 23.15 -71.56 7.04
C ALA A 77 23.86 -70.64 6.05
N LEU A 78 23.08 -70.03 5.15
CA LEU A 78 23.58 -69.02 4.22
C LEU A 78 24.16 -67.82 5.00
N PRO A 79 25.30 -67.25 4.55
CA PRO A 79 25.86 -66.06 5.17
C PRO A 79 24.85 -64.90 5.12
N PRO A 80 24.77 -64.05 6.16
CA PRO A 80 23.82 -62.95 6.18
C PRO A 80 24.08 -62.01 4.99
N PRO A 81 23.02 -61.47 4.36
CA PRO A 81 23.18 -60.59 3.21
C PRO A 81 24.03 -59.36 3.58
N PRO A 82 24.93 -58.90 2.70
CA PRO A 82 25.77 -57.73 2.96
C PRO A 82 24.90 -56.49 3.18
N LYS A 83 25.11 -55.78 4.29
CA LYS A 83 24.37 -54.55 4.62
C LYS A 83 24.58 -53.51 3.51
N PRO A 84 23.52 -52.94 2.92
CA PRO A 84 23.67 -51.93 1.88
C PRO A 84 24.37 -50.69 2.47
N SER A 85 25.51 -50.33 1.88
CA SER A 85 26.30 -49.17 2.29
C SER A 85 25.52 -47.89 1.99
N SER A 86 25.08 -47.18 3.03
CA SER A 86 24.35 -45.89 2.95
C SER A 86 25.12 -44.77 2.24
N LYS A 87 26.39 -44.98 1.87
CA LYS A 87 27.22 -44.02 1.14
C LYS A 87 26.66 -43.65 -0.25
N TRP A 88 25.96 -44.55 -0.93
CA TRP A 88 25.36 -44.25 -2.24
C TRP A 88 24.14 -43.32 -2.11
N ILE A 89 23.39 -43.43 -1.01
CA ILE A 89 22.25 -42.56 -0.70
C ILE A 89 22.75 -41.13 -0.46
N LEU A 90 23.85 -40.97 0.29
CA LEU A 90 24.48 -39.66 0.50
C LEU A 90 24.95 -39.04 -0.83
N ALA A 91 25.48 -39.82 -1.76
CA ALA A 91 25.91 -39.33 -3.08
C ALA A 91 24.76 -38.76 -3.93
N ILE A 92 23.51 -39.18 -3.69
CA ILE A 92 22.31 -38.65 -4.36
C ILE A 92 21.71 -37.47 -3.60
N ILE A 93 21.69 -37.54 -2.26
CA ILE A 93 21.09 -36.49 -1.42
C ILE A 93 21.91 -35.21 -1.46
N ILE A 94 23.25 -35.29 -1.40
CA ILE A 94 24.13 -34.12 -1.37
C ILE A 94 23.91 -33.17 -2.57
N PRO A 95 23.93 -33.62 -3.84
CA PRO A 95 23.68 -32.73 -4.98
C PRO A 95 22.26 -32.16 -4.97
N PHE A 96 21.26 -32.92 -4.53
CA PHE A 96 19.88 -32.42 -4.38
C PHE A 96 19.79 -31.28 -3.37
N VAL A 97 20.42 -31.43 -2.21
CA VAL A 97 20.48 -30.37 -1.18
C VAL A 97 21.17 -29.12 -1.72
N ILE A 98 22.30 -29.28 -2.42
CA ILE A 98 23.03 -28.15 -3.02
C ILE A 98 22.16 -27.43 -4.05
N VAL A 99 21.51 -28.15 -4.96
CA VAL A 99 20.60 -27.55 -5.97
C VAL A 99 19.46 -26.80 -5.28
N THR A 100 18.88 -27.38 -4.24
CA THR A 100 17.77 -26.75 -3.50
C THR A 100 18.22 -25.45 -2.81
N LEU A 101 19.40 -25.45 -2.19
CA LEU A 101 19.98 -24.25 -1.58
C LEU A 101 20.31 -23.16 -2.61
N VAL A 102 20.83 -23.55 -3.78
CA VAL A 102 21.09 -22.60 -4.89
C VAL A 102 19.79 -21.99 -5.40
N LEU A 103 18.75 -22.81 -5.64
CA LEU A 103 17.44 -22.32 -6.08
C LEU A 103 16.81 -21.39 -5.04
N MET A 104 16.90 -21.74 -3.74
CA MET A 104 16.42 -20.89 -2.66
C MET A 104 17.18 -19.56 -2.60
N GLY A 105 18.50 -19.58 -2.81
CA GLY A 105 19.33 -18.37 -2.90
C GLY A 105 18.90 -17.45 -4.04
N ILE A 106 18.68 -18.00 -5.24
CA ILE A 106 18.19 -17.25 -6.41
C ILE A 106 16.79 -16.66 -6.13
N PHE A 107 15.90 -17.46 -5.54
CA PHE A 107 14.55 -17.01 -5.20
C PHE A 107 14.59 -15.82 -4.22
N LEU A 108 15.36 -15.93 -3.14
CA LEU A 108 15.52 -14.84 -2.18
C LEU A 108 16.11 -13.58 -2.82
N ALA A 109 17.10 -13.72 -3.71
CA ALA A 109 17.71 -12.59 -4.40
C ALA A 109 16.71 -11.80 -5.28
N ILE A 110 15.72 -12.47 -5.87
CA ILE A 110 14.70 -11.83 -6.70
C ILE A 110 13.57 -11.22 -5.85
N PHE A 111 13.08 -11.96 -4.85
CA PHE A 111 11.90 -11.56 -4.08
C PHE A 111 12.18 -10.50 -3.01
N VAL A 112 13.33 -10.55 -2.34
CA VAL A 112 13.64 -9.64 -1.23
C VAL A 112 13.69 -8.16 -1.66
N PRO A 113 14.37 -7.78 -2.77
CA PRO A 113 14.37 -6.39 -3.22
C PRO A 113 12.97 -5.86 -3.55
N SER A 114 12.13 -6.70 -4.17
CA SER A 114 10.74 -6.34 -4.51
C SER A 114 9.90 -6.04 -3.26
N LEU A 115 9.98 -6.91 -2.24
CA LEU A 115 9.25 -6.74 -0.99
C LEU A 115 9.71 -5.51 -0.20
N SER A 116 11.00 -5.21 -0.20
CA SER A 116 11.54 -4.00 0.46
C SER A 116 10.97 -2.72 -0.14
N ARG A 117 11.00 -2.58 -1.47
CA ARG A 117 10.42 -1.43 -2.18
C ARG A 117 8.92 -1.31 -1.93
N TYR A 118 8.18 -2.42 -1.90
CA TYR A 118 6.75 -2.39 -1.62
C TYR A 118 6.45 -1.86 -0.21
N LYS A 119 7.20 -2.31 0.80
CA LYS A 119 7.07 -1.81 2.18
C LYS A 119 7.36 -0.31 2.28
N GLU A 120 8.42 0.17 1.64
CA GLU A 120 8.76 1.59 1.63
C GLU A 120 7.67 2.45 0.98
N LYS A 121 7.11 2.01 -0.15
CA LYS A 121 5.99 2.69 -0.82
C LYS A 121 4.74 2.74 0.05
N SER A 122 4.38 1.62 0.66
CA SER A 122 3.20 1.54 1.52
C SER A 122 3.32 2.49 2.71
N LYS A 123 4.51 2.56 3.33
CA LYS A 123 4.80 3.52 4.40
C LYS A 123 4.71 4.98 3.92
N GLN A 124 5.37 5.32 2.81
CA GLN A 124 5.33 6.68 2.26
C GLN A 124 3.89 7.11 1.90
N THR A 125 3.12 6.25 1.25
CA THR A 125 1.71 6.50 0.94
C THR A 125 0.89 6.65 2.22
N SER A 126 1.13 5.83 3.23
CA SER A 126 0.43 5.93 4.52
C SER A 126 0.69 7.27 5.21
N ILE A 127 1.93 7.76 5.24
CA ILE A 127 2.24 9.05 5.86
C ILE A 127 1.71 10.24 5.02
N ASN A 128 1.72 10.16 3.68
CA ASN A 128 1.08 11.15 2.82
C ASN A 128 -0.43 11.23 3.07
N ASN A 129 -1.09 10.08 3.26
CA ASN A 129 -2.51 10.03 3.60
C ASN A 129 -2.77 10.65 4.98
N LYS A 130 -1.89 10.42 5.96
CA LYS A 130 -1.95 11.09 7.28
C LYS A 130 -1.83 12.61 7.15
N ALA A 131 -0.87 13.12 6.36
CA ALA A 131 -0.75 14.55 6.08
C ALA A 131 -2.01 15.11 5.39
N SER A 132 -2.58 14.38 4.42
CA SER A 132 -3.85 14.75 3.79
C SER A 132 -5.03 14.79 4.78
N SER A 133 -5.10 13.85 5.72
CA SER A 133 -6.09 13.87 6.80
C SER A 133 -5.92 15.08 7.72
N ILE A 134 -4.68 15.40 8.12
CA ILE A 134 -4.36 16.60 8.90
C ILE A 134 -4.80 17.86 8.15
N TYR A 135 -4.41 18.01 6.88
CA TYR A 135 -4.83 19.14 6.03
C TYR A 135 -6.35 19.31 5.96
N ARG A 136 -7.09 18.21 5.80
CA ARG A 136 -8.56 18.25 5.71
C ARG A 136 -9.18 18.56 7.08
N GLY A 137 -8.68 17.91 8.13
CA GLY A 137 -9.10 18.15 9.51
C GLY A 137 -8.87 19.60 9.93
N ALA A 138 -7.73 20.18 9.55
CA ALA A 138 -7.42 21.58 9.76
C ALA A 138 -8.45 22.50 9.07
N ASN A 139 -8.71 22.30 7.77
CA ASN A 139 -9.72 23.10 7.07
C ASN A 139 -11.13 22.97 7.69
N SER A 140 -11.54 21.76 8.09
CA SER A 140 -12.80 21.57 8.81
C SER A 140 -12.81 22.29 10.16
N SER A 141 -11.70 22.24 10.89
CA SER A 141 -11.56 22.91 12.20
C SER A 141 -11.59 24.43 12.07
N LEU A 142 -11.02 24.99 11.00
CA LEU A 142 -11.07 26.42 10.71
C LEU A 142 -12.49 26.88 10.38
N VAL A 143 -13.25 26.10 9.60
CA VAL A 143 -14.68 26.38 9.34
C VAL A 143 -15.51 26.30 10.63
N ASP A 144 -15.25 25.31 11.46
CA ASP A 144 -15.91 25.17 12.76
C ASP A 144 -15.54 26.30 13.73
N LEU A 145 -14.34 26.87 13.64
CA LEU A 145 -13.93 28.05 14.42
C LEU A 145 -14.60 29.32 13.92
N ASP A 146 -14.64 29.52 12.60
CA ASP A 146 -15.35 30.63 11.97
C ASP A 146 -16.85 30.62 12.34
N SER A 147 -17.45 29.42 12.41
CA SER A 147 -18.83 29.21 12.87
C SER A 147 -19.05 29.56 14.36
N ASP A 148 -17.98 29.55 15.16
CA ASP A 148 -17.98 29.97 16.57
C ASP A 148 -17.58 31.46 16.73
N ASP A 149 -17.67 32.26 15.66
CA ASP A 149 -17.27 33.67 15.59
C ASP A 149 -15.78 33.92 15.93
N VAL A 150 -14.91 32.93 15.73
CA VAL A 150 -13.45 33.09 15.88
C VAL A 150 -12.87 33.55 14.55
N ASP A 151 -12.19 34.72 14.54
CA ASP A 151 -11.52 35.21 13.34
C ASP A 151 -10.31 34.33 13.00
N THR A 152 -10.49 33.49 11.99
CA THR A 152 -9.46 32.56 11.50
C THR A 152 -8.65 33.13 10.33
N LYS A 153 -8.93 34.36 9.90
CA LYS A 153 -8.32 34.94 8.70
C LYS A 153 -6.84 35.27 8.89
N GLY A 154 -6.18 35.44 7.76
CA GLY A 154 -4.76 35.76 7.69
C GLY A 154 -3.86 34.54 7.54
N ASP A 155 -2.57 34.82 7.66
CA ASP A 155 -1.51 33.91 7.30
C ASP A 155 -0.73 33.50 8.54
N TYR A 156 -0.64 32.21 8.80
CA TYR A 156 0.02 31.67 9.98
C TYR A 156 0.44 30.21 9.78
N ILE A 157 1.23 29.71 10.72
CA ILE A 157 1.62 28.30 10.77
C ILE A 157 1.17 27.73 12.11
N ILE A 158 0.47 26.59 12.06
CA ILE A 158 0.11 25.78 13.23
C ILE A 158 0.98 24.53 13.21
N SER A 159 1.41 24.07 14.38
CA SER A 159 2.24 22.89 14.54
C SER A 159 1.76 22.04 15.71
N SER A 160 2.05 20.74 15.70
CA SER A 160 1.86 19.85 16.85
C SER A 160 2.66 20.28 18.09
N ASP A 161 3.75 21.01 17.88
CA ASP A 161 4.53 21.65 18.93
C ASP A 161 4.12 23.13 18.99
N SER A 162 3.40 23.52 20.04
CA SER A 162 2.87 24.88 20.16
C SER A 162 3.96 25.96 20.18
N SER A 163 5.20 25.62 20.55
CA SER A 163 6.34 26.54 20.48
C SER A 163 6.78 26.86 19.05
N LYS A 164 6.32 26.08 18.06
CA LYS A 164 6.57 26.26 16.62
C LYS A 164 5.43 26.97 15.89
N ASN A 165 4.37 27.36 16.60
CA ASN A 165 3.31 28.17 16.01
C ASN A 165 3.84 29.55 15.61
N ILE A 166 3.33 30.08 14.49
CA ILE A 166 3.75 31.40 13.98
C ILE A 166 2.51 32.22 13.65
N ALA A 167 2.38 33.37 14.31
CA ALA A 167 1.40 34.41 14.00
C ALA A 167 -0.08 33.96 14.04
N VAL A 168 -0.40 32.93 14.82
CA VAL A 168 -1.78 32.45 14.99
C VAL A 168 -2.63 33.55 15.66
N PRO A 169 -3.73 34.03 15.03
CA PRO A 169 -4.47 35.21 15.51
C PRO A 169 -5.52 34.89 16.59
N TYR A 170 -5.64 33.62 17.00
CA TYR A 170 -6.62 33.14 17.96
C TYR A 170 -5.99 32.15 18.96
N ASP A 171 -6.80 31.74 19.93
CA ASP A 171 -6.44 30.68 20.87
C ASP A 171 -6.33 29.32 20.15
N VAL A 172 -5.09 28.91 19.89
CA VAL A 172 -4.77 27.70 19.14
C VAL A 172 -5.27 26.41 19.82
N GLU A 173 -5.52 26.43 21.12
CA GLU A 173 -6.04 25.26 21.84
C GLU A 173 -7.45 24.88 21.34
N LYS A 174 -8.27 25.88 20.97
CA LYS A 174 -9.59 25.63 20.35
C LYS A 174 -9.46 24.94 19.00
N PHE A 175 -8.42 25.25 18.24
CA PHE A 175 -8.12 24.58 16.99
C PHE A 175 -7.76 23.11 17.24
N TYR A 176 -6.85 22.83 18.17
CA TYR A 176 -6.46 21.45 18.48
C TYR A 176 -7.63 20.61 18.99
N GLU A 177 -8.53 21.19 19.81
CA GLU A 177 -9.73 20.50 20.28
C GLU A 177 -10.64 20.06 19.12
N LYS A 178 -10.83 20.93 18.13
CA LYS A 178 -11.63 20.63 16.93
C LYS A 178 -10.90 19.66 16.00
N GLU A 179 -9.60 19.84 15.78
CA GLU A 179 -8.80 18.99 14.89
C GLU A 179 -8.82 17.53 15.33
N LYS A 180 -8.72 17.29 16.65
CA LYS A 180 -8.80 15.95 17.24
C LYS A 180 -10.12 15.21 16.96
N ARG A 181 -11.22 15.94 16.71
CA ARG A 181 -12.51 15.35 16.32
C ARG A 181 -12.49 14.80 14.89
N TYR A 182 -11.68 15.40 14.02
CA TYR A 182 -11.54 15.00 12.61
C TYR A 182 -10.40 14.03 12.37
N PHE A 183 -9.36 14.08 13.20
CA PHE A 183 -8.21 13.18 13.12
C PHE A 183 -7.80 12.71 14.52
N ASP A 184 -8.35 11.57 14.93
CA ASP A 184 -8.15 10.94 16.25
C ASP A 184 -6.69 10.56 16.54
N LYS A 185 -5.88 10.41 15.49
CA LYS A 185 -4.46 10.04 15.54
C LYS A 185 -3.51 11.23 15.35
N VAL A 186 -4.02 12.45 15.52
CA VAL A 186 -3.21 13.68 15.42
C VAL A 186 -2.05 13.67 16.43
N ASP A 187 -2.30 13.13 17.63
CA ASP A 187 -1.31 13.04 18.72
C ASP A 187 -0.21 11.99 18.47
N GLU A 188 -0.38 11.08 17.50
CA GLU A 188 0.63 10.06 17.15
C GLU A 188 1.72 10.60 16.22
N LEU A 189 1.56 11.83 15.74
CA LEU A 189 2.40 12.42 14.70
C LEU A 189 2.88 13.80 15.12
N GLU A 190 4.05 14.14 14.61
CA GLU A 190 4.50 15.52 14.62
C GLU A 190 4.18 16.14 13.26
N TYR A 191 3.65 17.35 13.28
CA TYR A 191 3.19 18.01 12.06
C TYR A 191 3.27 19.53 12.13
N PHE A 192 3.17 20.12 10.95
CA PHE A 192 2.82 21.54 10.82
C PHE A 192 1.96 21.77 9.59
N ILE A 193 1.19 22.84 9.64
CA ILE A 193 0.22 23.26 8.64
C ILE A 193 0.50 24.72 8.33
N VAL A 194 0.60 25.06 7.05
CA VAL A 194 0.66 26.45 6.60
C VAL A 194 -0.74 26.88 6.21
N ILE A 195 -1.22 27.94 6.87
CA ILE A 195 -2.51 28.56 6.63
C ILE A 195 -2.30 29.87 5.85
N ARG A 196 -3.14 30.09 4.84
CA ARG A 196 -3.20 31.32 4.05
C ARG A 196 -4.63 31.79 3.98
N ASP A 197 -4.87 33.03 4.36
CA ASP A 197 -6.19 33.65 4.43
C ASP A 197 -7.27 32.74 5.05
N GLY A 198 -6.94 32.09 6.18
CA GLY A 198 -7.87 31.18 6.86
C GLY A 198 -8.08 29.81 6.21
N HIS A 199 -7.27 29.44 5.21
CA HIS A 199 -7.32 28.12 4.57
C HIS A 199 -5.98 27.39 4.67
N ALA A 200 -5.99 26.11 5.02
CA ALA A 200 -4.78 25.30 4.93
C ALA A 200 -4.38 25.14 3.47
N VAL A 201 -3.11 25.44 3.16
CA VAL A 201 -2.53 25.30 1.81
C VAL A 201 -1.44 24.25 1.74
N TYR A 202 -0.91 23.85 2.90
CA TYR A 202 0.13 22.84 3.00
C TYR A 202 0.10 22.18 4.38
N SER A 203 0.42 20.90 4.42
CA SER A 203 0.73 20.18 5.65
C SER A 203 1.92 19.26 5.45
N ALA A 204 2.69 19.06 6.49
CA ALA A 204 3.71 18.02 6.57
C ALA A 204 3.60 17.29 7.89
N ALA A 205 3.82 15.98 7.87
CA ALA A 205 3.73 15.11 9.04
C ALA A 205 4.83 14.04 9.02
N ALA A 206 5.30 13.68 10.21
CA ALA A 206 6.27 12.61 10.42
C ALA A 206 6.08 11.97 11.80
N GLU A 207 6.76 10.85 12.07
CA GLU A 207 6.79 10.26 13.42
C GLU A 207 7.76 11.04 14.35
N SER A 208 8.69 11.83 13.78
CA SER A 208 9.63 12.63 14.55
C SER A 208 10.15 13.87 13.79
N TRP A 209 10.44 14.95 14.51
CA TRP A 209 10.88 16.26 14.05
C TRP A 209 12.28 16.16 13.48
N ASN A 210 13.13 15.35 14.11
CA ASN A 210 14.58 15.39 13.93
C ASN A 210 15.16 14.07 13.42
N ASP A 211 14.37 12.99 13.33
CA ASP A 211 14.87 11.73 12.79
C ASP A 211 14.97 11.79 11.25
N LYS A 212 16.16 11.53 10.72
CA LYS A 212 16.43 11.48 9.27
C LYS A 212 15.95 10.17 8.62
N LYS A 213 15.59 9.16 9.43
CA LYS A 213 15.13 7.86 8.96
C LYS A 213 13.60 7.77 8.89
N THR A 214 12.89 8.73 9.46
CA THR A 214 11.43 8.74 9.44
C THR A 214 10.92 9.08 8.04
N TYR A 215 9.73 8.57 7.71
CA TYR A 215 9.05 8.97 6.49
C TYR A 215 8.35 10.29 6.74
N ILE A 216 8.48 11.21 5.78
CA ILE A 216 7.83 12.52 5.85
C ILE A 216 6.72 12.52 4.81
N GLY A 217 5.49 12.68 5.29
CA GLY A 217 4.32 12.85 4.45
C GLY A 217 4.01 14.32 4.24
N THR A 218 3.55 14.69 3.06
CA THR A 218 3.10 16.06 2.80
C THR A 218 1.79 16.06 2.03
N TYR A 219 1.04 17.15 2.17
CA TYR A 219 -0.09 17.45 1.32
C TYR A 219 -0.09 18.94 0.95
N PRO A 220 -0.18 19.30 -0.34
CA PRO A 220 -0.25 18.40 -1.50
C PRO A 220 1.03 17.56 -1.70
N ALA A 221 0.88 16.41 -2.37
CA ALA A 221 1.97 15.55 -2.81
C ALA A 221 1.90 15.39 -4.33
N GLU A 222 3.03 15.17 -4.99
CA GLU A 222 3.08 15.04 -6.45
C GLU A 222 3.12 13.59 -6.90
N TYR A 223 2.26 13.25 -7.88
CA TYR A 223 2.36 11.98 -8.58
C TYR A 223 3.58 11.98 -9.50
N THR A 224 4.59 11.16 -9.20
CA THR A 224 5.85 11.17 -9.95
C THR A 224 5.92 10.13 -11.07
N GLY A 225 4.88 9.30 -11.25
CA GLY A 225 4.90 8.19 -12.20
C GLY A 225 6.01 7.14 -11.94
N SER A 226 6.73 7.28 -10.82
CA SER A 226 7.88 6.46 -10.46
C SER A 226 7.48 5.32 -9.53
N ALA A 227 8.48 4.56 -9.05
CA ALA A 227 8.25 3.54 -8.05
C ALA A 227 7.53 4.09 -6.80
N VAL A 228 7.73 5.36 -6.42
CA VAL A 228 7.00 6.02 -5.34
C VAL A 228 5.84 6.79 -5.96
N ALA A 229 4.61 6.28 -5.83
CA ALA A 229 3.46 6.85 -6.53
C ALA A 229 3.24 8.33 -6.20
N TYR A 230 3.55 8.77 -4.97
CA TYR A 230 3.45 10.16 -4.55
C TYR A 230 4.71 10.59 -3.79
N SER A 231 5.43 11.58 -4.33
CA SER A 231 6.61 12.14 -3.66
C SER A 231 6.23 13.34 -2.79
N PRO A 232 6.74 13.40 -1.56
CA PRO A 232 6.51 14.54 -0.68
C PRO A 232 7.25 15.78 -1.20
N LEU A 233 6.61 16.93 -1.08
CA LEU A 233 7.07 18.22 -1.58
C LEU A 233 7.34 19.18 -0.42
N LYS A 234 8.32 20.05 -0.56
CA LYS A 234 8.47 21.20 0.34
C LYS A 234 7.39 22.23 0.07
N TYR A 235 7.10 23.03 1.09
CA TYR A 235 6.22 24.18 0.94
C TYR A 235 6.78 25.17 -0.09
N SER A 236 5.91 25.71 -0.94
CA SER A 236 6.21 26.85 -1.80
C SER A 236 4.98 27.76 -1.89
N PRO A 237 5.10 29.06 -1.57
CA PRO A 237 4.00 30.02 -1.69
C PRO A 237 3.54 30.21 -3.13
N LYS A 238 4.42 29.98 -4.11
CA LYS A 238 4.15 30.14 -5.54
C LYS A 238 3.78 28.81 -6.23
N GLY A 239 3.66 27.72 -5.47
CA GLY A 239 3.40 26.39 -6.03
C GLY A 239 4.59 25.78 -6.77
N GLU A 240 5.81 26.28 -6.54
CA GLU A 240 7.02 25.65 -7.06
C GLU A 240 7.19 24.26 -6.44
N LYS A 241 7.58 23.29 -7.26
CA LYS A 241 7.69 21.90 -6.85
C LYS A 241 9.13 21.57 -6.50
N GLU A 242 9.41 21.52 -5.21
CA GLU A 242 10.70 21.06 -4.69
C GLU A 242 10.49 19.77 -3.91
N GLN A 243 11.17 18.69 -4.30
CA GLN A 243 11.05 17.40 -3.62
C GLN A 243 11.85 17.39 -2.31
N ILE A 244 11.31 16.69 -1.32
CA ILE A 244 12.01 16.41 -0.07
C ILE A 244 13.13 15.40 -0.31
N LYS A 245 14.32 15.68 0.21
CA LYS A 245 15.51 14.82 0.07
C LYS A 245 15.50 13.73 1.14
N LYS A 246 16.17 12.62 0.86
CA LYS A 246 16.27 11.47 1.78
C LYS A 246 16.79 11.80 3.19
N ASN A 247 17.59 12.86 3.33
CA ASN A 247 18.19 13.25 4.61
C ASN A 247 17.51 14.47 5.25
N ASP A 248 16.43 14.95 4.64
CA ASP A 248 15.63 16.02 5.24
C ASP A 248 14.91 15.48 6.49
N THR A 249 14.64 16.38 7.42
CA THR A 249 13.88 16.11 8.65
C THR A 249 12.64 16.99 8.63
N LEU A 250 11.60 16.63 9.39
CA LEU A 250 10.41 17.48 9.47
C LEU A 250 10.76 18.88 9.98
N ASN A 251 11.70 19.00 10.92
CA ASN A 251 12.19 20.28 11.44
C ASN A 251 12.94 21.08 10.37
N GLY A 252 13.73 20.42 9.52
CA GLY A 252 14.38 21.05 8.38
C GLY A 252 13.38 21.61 7.38
N ILE A 253 12.32 20.84 7.07
CA ILE A 253 11.26 21.26 6.15
C ILE A 253 10.39 22.37 6.76
N TYR A 254 10.14 22.31 8.06
CA TYR A 254 9.47 23.39 8.80
C TYR A 254 10.28 24.70 8.69
N ASN A 255 11.58 24.67 8.99
CA ASN A 255 12.42 25.88 8.90
C ASN A 255 12.43 26.48 7.48
N ASP A 256 12.53 25.63 6.46
CA ASP A 256 12.40 26.04 5.05
C ASP A 256 11.03 26.67 4.76
N ALA A 257 9.94 26.06 5.26
CA ALA A 257 8.59 26.59 5.11
C ALA A 257 8.42 27.95 5.80
N VAL A 258 8.93 28.11 7.03
CA VAL A 258 8.89 29.36 7.80
C VAL A 258 9.64 30.48 7.06
N GLU A 259 10.82 30.19 6.52
CA GLU A 259 11.60 31.15 5.75
C GLU A 259 10.83 31.62 4.51
N LYS A 260 10.34 30.67 3.70
CA LYS A 260 9.56 30.97 2.49
C LYS A 260 8.27 31.74 2.82
N PHE A 261 7.58 31.34 3.89
CA PHE A 261 6.38 31.99 4.39
C PHE A 261 6.63 33.45 4.79
N ARG A 262 7.67 33.72 5.60
CA ARG A 262 8.03 35.08 6.03
C ARG A 262 8.46 35.96 4.86
N ASN A 263 9.23 35.42 3.92
CA ASN A 263 9.69 36.14 2.75
C ASN A 263 8.53 36.52 1.83
N ASP A 264 7.55 35.62 1.68
CA ASP A 264 6.34 35.89 0.91
C ASP A 264 5.47 37.00 1.51
N ILE A 265 5.23 36.94 2.84
CA ILE A 265 4.50 38.02 3.54
C ILE A 265 5.20 39.36 3.36
N LYS A 266 6.53 39.41 3.55
CA LYS A 266 7.30 40.64 3.34
C LYS A 266 7.11 41.17 1.92
N LYS A 267 7.21 40.32 0.90
CA LYS A 267 7.10 40.72 -0.50
C LYS A 267 5.74 41.33 -0.82
N ARG A 268 4.63 40.70 -0.39
CA ARG A 268 3.28 41.23 -0.63
C ARG A 268 3.07 42.56 0.08
N ASN A 269 3.56 42.71 1.30
CA ASN A 269 3.51 43.97 2.02
C ASN A 269 4.35 45.08 1.38
N TYR A 270 5.32 44.79 0.52
CA TYR A 270 6.05 45.81 -0.26
C TYR A 270 5.33 46.18 -1.57
N GLU A 271 4.54 45.28 -2.14
CA GLU A 271 3.83 45.50 -3.41
C GLU A 271 2.53 46.32 -3.22
N GLU A 272 2.05 46.46 -1.99
CA GLU A 272 0.88 47.26 -1.63
C GLU A 272 1.18 48.76 -1.41
N TRP A 273 2.45 49.18 -1.47
CA TRP A 273 2.90 50.59 -1.36
C TRP A 273 3.46 51.12 -2.66
#